data_AF-A0A839NJI4-F1
#
_entry.id   AF-A0A839NJI4-F1
#
_cell.length_a   1.000
_cell.length_b   1.000
_cell.length_c   1.000
_cell.angle_alpha   90.00
_cell.angle_beta   90.00
_cell.angle_gamma   90.00
#
_symmetry.space_group_name_H-M   'P 1'
#
loop_
_entity.id
_entity.type
_entity.pdbx_description
1 polymer ?
#
loop_
_entity_poly.entity_id
_entity_poly.type
_entity_poly.pdbx_seq_one_letter_code
_entity_poly.pdbx_strand_id
1 'polypeptide(L)'
;MPFTFSHPALVLPLTYLPRHWFSLTGLVIGSLTPDFEYFLRMKIRSDYSHTIAGLLWFDLPLGLVLAFIFHNIVRNSLVDNMPIILKSRCFVFKQFDWNRYFRKNWTIVIISVLIGALSHVLWDSFTHDDGYFVRRFSELATSINLLGIQVPIVKILQHVSSFIGAIVIAFAIYKLPVQKENLTSARLMYWLLLLGLMLFIVALRFLSGLQFQQFGNVIVSAIAAGLIAFIIVPLVIETKSD
;
A
#
# COMPACT_ATOMS: atom_id res chain seq x y z
N MET A 1 0.37 3.74 -14.17
CA MET A 1 -0.04 3.46 -12.78
C MET A 1 0.77 4.33 -11.87
N PRO A 2 0.11 5.07 -10.98
CA PRO A 2 0.79 5.75 -9.90
C PRO A 2 1.35 4.72 -8.92
N PHE A 3 2.26 5.15 -8.06
CA PHE A 3 2.78 4.27 -7.02
C PHE A 3 1.75 4.16 -5.90
N THR A 4 1.06 3.02 -5.80
CA THR A 4 0.00 2.74 -4.80
C THR A 4 0.40 3.18 -3.40
N PHE A 5 1.62 2.86 -2.99
CA PHE A 5 2.13 3.12 -1.65
C PHE A 5 2.37 4.61 -1.33
N SER A 6 2.17 5.53 -2.27
CA SER A 6 2.19 6.98 -2.04
C SER A 6 0.85 7.55 -1.57
N HIS A 7 -0.26 6.89 -1.88
CA HIS A 7 -1.61 7.38 -1.54
C HIS A 7 -1.86 7.62 -0.04
N PRO A 8 -1.27 6.85 0.90
CA PRO A 8 -1.39 7.16 2.31
C PRO A 8 -0.97 8.58 2.68
N ALA A 9 -0.13 9.26 1.88
CA ALA A 9 0.26 10.64 2.12
C ALA A 9 -0.95 11.60 2.20
N LEU A 10 -2.03 11.34 1.45
CA LEU A 10 -3.20 12.22 1.42
C LEU A 10 -4.03 12.14 2.71
N VAL A 11 -3.97 11.01 3.41
CA VAL A 11 -4.72 10.82 4.66
C VAL A 11 -3.93 11.19 5.92
N LEU A 12 -2.61 11.37 5.82
CA LEU A 12 -1.78 11.75 6.98
C LEU A 12 -2.20 13.06 7.66
N PRO A 13 -2.64 14.13 6.97
CA PRO A 13 -3.16 15.32 7.63
C PRO A 13 -4.36 15.07 8.55
N LEU A 14 -5.14 14.01 8.32
CA LEU A 14 -6.24 13.64 9.22
C LEU A 14 -5.76 13.19 10.60
N THR A 15 -4.46 12.89 10.75
CA THR A 15 -3.88 12.54 12.06
C THR A 15 -3.78 13.72 13.03
N TYR A 16 -3.98 14.95 12.56
CA TYR A 16 -4.10 16.14 13.41
C TYR A 16 -5.49 16.26 14.09
N LEU A 17 -6.47 15.46 13.68
CA LEU A 17 -7.78 15.40 14.33
C LEU A 17 -7.69 14.66 15.69
N PRO A 18 -8.71 14.78 16.55
CA PRO A 18 -8.76 14.00 17.78
C PRO A 18 -8.66 12.49 17.51
N ARG A 19 -7.80 11.77 18.24
CA ARG A 19 -7.51 10.33 18.00
C ARG A 19 -8.72 9.39 18.06
N HIS A 20 -9.83 9.82 18.64
CA HIS A 20 -11.06 9.03 18.69
C HIS A 20 -11.96 9.22 17.46
N TRP A 21 -11.59 10.08 16.50
CA TRP A 21 -12.38 10.35 15.29
C TRP A 21 -11.93 9.52 14.09
N PHE A 22 -10.74 8.93 14.15
CA PHE A 22 -10.18 8.18 13.03
C PHE A 22 -9.41 6.95 13.50
N SER A 23 -9.29 5.98 12.59
CA SER A 23 -8.37 4.86 12.68
C SER A 23 -7.27 5.05 11.64
N LEU A 24 -6.03 5.23 12.08
CA LEU A 24 -4.90 5.37 11.16
C LEU A 24 -4.74 4.13 10.27
N THR A 25 -4.90 2.93 10.83
CA THR A 25 -4.92 1.67 10.08
C THR A 25 -6.01 1.71 9.01
N GLY A 26 -7.23 2.14 9.37
CA GLY A 26 -8.35 2.22 8.44
C GLY A 26 -8.06 3.18 7.29
N LEU A 27 -7.61 4.40 7.60
CA LEU A 27 -7.25 5.42 6.60
C LEU A 27 -6.17 4.93 5.64
N VAL A 28 -5.07 4.39 6.18
CA VAL A 28 -3.92 3.93 5.38
C VAL A 28 -4.32 2.75 4.51
N ILE A 29 -4.93 1.70 5.09
CA ILE A 29 -5.29 0.51 4.32
C ILE A 29 -6.39 0.83 3.31
N GLY A 30 -7.38 1.63 3.68
CA GLY A 30 -8.38 2.14 2.74
C GLY A 30 -7.73 2.82 1.54
N SER A 31 -6.76 3.70 1.77
CA SER A 31 -6.05 4.41 0.69
C SER A 31 -5.18 3.53 -0.21
N LEU A 32 -4.97 2.27 0.15
CA LEU A 32 -4.23 1.30 -0.67
C LEU A 32 -5.16 0.32 -1.38
N THR A 33 -6.38 0.11 -0.86
CA THR A 33 -7.25 -1.02 -1.24
C THR A 33 -7.76 -0.97 -2.69
N PRO A 34 -8.09 0.19 -3.30
CA PRO A 34 -8.56 0.21 -4.68
C PRO A 34 -7.60 -0.46 -5.67
N ASP A 35 -6.29 -0.27 -5.48
CA ASP A 35 -5.25 -0.89 -6.30
C ASP A 35 -5.06 -2.39 -6.04
N PHE A 36 -5.63 -2.96 -4.97
CA PHE A 36 -5.52 -4.41 -4.74
C PHE A 36 -6.22 -5.24 -5.81
N GLU A 37 -7.16 -4.68 -6.59
CA GLU A 37 -7.69 -5.38 -7.75
C GLU A 37 -6.56 -5.75 -8.74
N TYR A 38 -5.58 -4.86 -8.92
CA TYR A 38 -4.40 -5.14 -9.73
C TYR A 38 -3.56 -6.28 -9.15
N PHE A 39 -3.31 -6.25 -7.84
CA PHE A 39 -2.48 -7.25 -7.16
C PHE A 39 -3.15 -8.63 -7.13
N LEU A 40 -4.46 -8.70 -6.87
CA LEU A 40 -5.23 -9.94 -6.88
C LEU A 40 -5.26 -10.57 -8.28
N ARG A 41 -5.35 -9.75 -9.33
CA ARG A 41 -5.29 -10.21 -10.73
C ARG A 41 -3.85 -10.41 -11.23
N MET A 42 -2.86 -9.93 -10.49
CA MET A 42 -1.46 -9.79 -10.92
C MET A 42 -1.34 -9.16 -12.31
N LYS A 43 -2.19 -8.16 -12.60
CA LYS A 43 -2.35 -7.53 -13.91
C LYS A 43 -2.78 -6.08 -13.75
N ILE A 44 -2.32 -5.21 -14.64
CA ILE A 44 -2.82 -3.84 -14.80
C ILE A 44 -4.23 -3.87 -15.38
N ARG A 45 -5.20 -4.18 -14.53
CA ARG A 45 -6.62 -4.13 -14.81
C ARG A 45 -7.43 -3.95 -13.53
N SER A 46 -8.21 -2.87 -13.47
CA SER A 46 -9.22 -2.61 -12.45
C SER A 46 -10.53 -2.36 -13.19
N ASP A 47 -11.53 -3.20 -12.91
CA ASP A 47 -12.84 -3.09 -13.53
C ASP A 47 -13.88 -2.51 -12.54
N TYR A 48 -13.65 -2.66 -11.23
CA TYR A 48 -14.70 -2.43 -10.22
C TYR A 48 -14.25 -1.60 -9.02
N SER A 49 -13.02 -1.79 -8.52
CA SER A 49 -12.59 -1.19 -7.25
C SER A 49 -12.63 0.34 -7.24
N HIS A 50 -12.38 0.98 -8.39
CA HIS A 50 -12.39 2.44 -8.52
C HIS A 50 -13.80 3.05 -8.72
N THR A 51 -14.87 2.25 -8.62
CA THR A 51 -16.25 2.74 -8.73
C THR A 51 -16.85 3.04 -7.35
N ILE A 52 -17.90 3.88 -7.29
CA ILE A 52 -18.62 4.18 -6.03
C ILE A 52 -19.14 2.89 -5.36
N ALA A 53 -19.65 1.95 -6.17
CA ALA A 53 -20.07 0.64 -5.67
C ALA A 53 -18.88 -0.22 -5.22
N GLY A 54 -17.75 -0.12 -5.91
CA GLY A 54 -16.47 -0.72 -5.54
C GLY A 54 -16.00 -0.32 -4.15
N LEU A 55 -16.09 0.96 -3.80
CA LEU A 55 -15.72 1.46 -2.46
C LEU A 55 -16.42 0.69 -1.33
N LEU A 56 -17.72 0.39 -1.51
CA LEU A 56 -18.54 -0.27 -0.49
C LEU A 56 -18.42 -1.79 -0.53
N TRP A 57 -18.46 -2.39 -1.73
CA TRP A 57 -18.61 -3.84 -1.88
C TRP A 57 -17.30 -4.57 -2.15
N PHE A 58 -16.25 -3.86 -2.54
CA PHE A 58 -14.92 -4.42 -2.76
C PHE A 58 -13.91 -3.85 -1.77
N ASP A 59 -13.74 -2.52 -1.71
CA ASP A 59 -12.66 -1.92 -0.92
C ASP A 59 -12.91 -2.01 0.58
N LEU A 60 -14.13 -1.78 1.04
CA LEU A 60 -14.43 -1.93 2.46
C LEU A 60 -14.17 -3.35 2.99
N PRO A 61 -14.78 -4.43 2.42
CA PRO A 61 -14.54 -5.77 2.94
C PRO A 61 -13.07 -6.19 2.77
N LEU A 62 -12.45 -5.91 1.64
CA LEU A 62 -11.04 -6.25 1.41
C LEU A 62 -10.12 -5.47 2.35
N GLY A 63 -10.35 -4.18 2.54
CA GLY A 63 -9.56 -3.32 3.44
C GLY A 63 -9.64 -3.79 4.89
N LEU A 64 -10.81 -4.27 5.35
CA LEU A 64 -10.93 -4.89 6.67
C LEU A 64 -10.11 -6.18 6.77
N VAL A 65 -10.20 -7.07 5.77
CA VAL A 65 -9.41 -8.31 5.72
C VAL A 65 -7.91 -8.00 5.75
N LEU A 66 -7.45 -7.04 4.95
CA LEU A 66 -6.06 -6.60 4.90
C LEU A 66 -5.60 -6.02 6.25
N ALA A 67 -6.47 -5.30 6.97
CA ALA A 67 -6.16 -4.79 8.30
C ALA A 67 -5.92 -5.93 9.30
N PHE A 68 -6.77 -6.95 9.28
CA PHE A 68 -6.58 -8.12 10.15
C PHE A 68 -5.33 -8.92 9.78
N ILE A 69 -5.09 -9.17 8.48
CA ILE A 69 -3.87 -9.84 8.01
C ILE A 69 -2.64 -9.05 8.46
N PHE A 70 -2.62 -7.73 8.25
CA PHE A 70 -1.50 -6.90 8.63
C PHE A 70 -1.23 -6.97 10.13
N HIS A 71 -2.25 -6.74 10.97
CA HIS A 71 -2.04 -6.67 12.42
C HIS A 71 -1.74 -8.02 13.08
N ASN A 72 -2.34 -9.11 12.59
CA ASN A 72 -2.23 -10.43 13.22
C ASN A 72 -1.11 -11.30 12.65
N ILE A 73 -0.66 -11.05 11.42
CA ILE A 73 0.35 -11.90 10.75
C ILE A 73 1.61 -11.10 10.40
N VAL A 74 1.44 -9.97 9.70
CA VAL A 74 2.57 -9.29 9.04
C VAL A 74 3.34 -8.38 10.00
N ARG A 75 2.64 -7.52 10.75
CA ARG A 75 3.20 -6.35 11.46
C ARG A 75 4.36 -6.72 12.35
N ASN A 76 4.17 -7.67 13.27
CA ASN A 76 5.17 -7.97 14.29
C ASN A 76 6.40 -8.63 13.67
N SER A 77 6.19 -9.62 12.80
CA SER A 77 7.26 -10.30 12.07
C SER A 77 8.05 -9.34 11.18
N LEU A 78 7.37 -8.42 10.48
CA LEU A 78 8.02 -7.39 9.69
C LEU A 78 8.87 -6.48 10.57
N VAL A 79 8.30 -5.90 11.64
CA VAL A 79 9.02 -4.99 12.55
C VAL A 79 10.25 -5.67 13.16
N ASP A 80 10.17 -6.95 13.52
CA ASP A 80 11.30 -7.68 14.10
C ASP A 80 12.45 -7.89 13.11
N ASN A 81 12.17 -7.91 11.82
CA ASN A 81 13.15 -8.13 10.77
C ASN A 81 13.49 -6.86 9.96
N MET A 82 13.00 -5.68 10.37
CA MET A 82 13.37 -4.40 9.75
C MET A 82 14.84 -4.03 10.05
N PRO A 83 15.49 -3.22 9.19
CA PRO A 83 16.74 -2.54 9.53
C PRO A 83 16.62 -1.74 10.83
N ILE A 84 17.69 -1.67 11.63
CA ILE A 84 17.69 -1.08 12.99
C ILE A 84 17.09 0.34 13.01
N ILE A 85 17.39 1.16 12.00
CA ILE A 85 16.89 2.54 11.89
C ILE A 85 15.36 2.57 11.85
N LEU A 86 14.72 1.70 11.07
CA LEU A 86 13.26 1.62 10.97
C LEU A 86 12.67 0.89 12.17
N LYS A 87 13.29 -0.21 12.59
CA LYS A 87 12.87 -1.01 13.73
C LYS A 87 12.74 -0.15 14.99
N SER A 88 13.73 0.70 15.27
CA SER A 88 13.72 1.61 16.43
C SER A 88 12.55 2.59 16.49
N ARG A 89 11.93 2.89 15.34
CA ARG A 89 10.81 3.82 15.23
C ARG A 89 9.46 3.10 15.22
N CYS A 90 9.42 1.90 14.66
CA CYS A 90 8.20 1.11 14.51
C CYS A 90 7.93 0.16 15.68
N PHE A 91 8.92 -0.09 16.55
CA PHE A 91 8.81 -1.08 17.64
C PHE A 91 7.60 -0.82 18.56
N VAL A 92 7.31 0.46 18.85
CA VAL A 92 6.17 0.88 19.68
C VAL A 92 4.83 0.32 19.18
N PHE A 93 4.67 0.09 17.87
CA PHE A 93 3.41 -0.37 17.30
C PHE A 93 3.12 -1.85 17.54
N LYS A 94 4.11 -2.64 18.01
CA LYS A 94 3.90 -4.05 18.40
C LYS A 94 2.98 -4.16 19.62
N GLN A 95 3.02 -3.17 20.51
CA GLN A 95 2.21 -3.14 21.73
C GLN A 95 0.72 -2.84 21.47
N PHE A 96 0.38 -2.41 20.25
CA PHE A 96 -0.99 -2.07 19.90
C PHE A 96 -1.85 -3.31 19.66
N ASP A 97 -2.84 -3.53 20.52
CA ASP A 97 -3.86 -4.59 20.41
C ASP A 97 -4.97 -4.20 19.43
N TRP A 98 -4.79 -4.60 18.16
CA TRP A 98 -5.74 -4.35 17.09
C TRP A 98 -7.10 -4.99 17.34
N ASN A 99 -7.15 -6.25 17.78
CA ASN A 99 -8.40 -6.98 17.91
C ASN A 99 -9.29 -6.40 19.02
N ARG A 100 -8.70 -5.92 20.11
CA ARG A 100 -9.43 -5.17 21.15
C ARG A 100 -9.84 -3.78 20.66
N TYR A 101 -8.97 -3.07 19.94
CA TYR A 101 -9.29 -1.76 19.38
C TYR A 101 -10.46 -1.84 18.40
N PHE A 102 -10.42 -2.77 17.44
CA PHE A 102 -11.45 -2.95 16.43
C PHE A 102 -12.81 -3.26 17.07
N ARG A 103 -12.86 -4.19 18.03
CA ARG A 103 -14.12 -4.52 18.74
C ARG A 103 -14.79 -3.29 19.37
N LYS A 104 -13.99 -2.34 19.89
CA LYS A 104 -14.50 -1.12 20.52
C LYS A 104 -14.82 0.01 19.54
N ASN A 105 -14.14 0.05 18.38
CA ASN A 105 -14.13 1.21 17.48
C ASN A 105 -14.48 0.84 16.03
N TRP A 106 -15.18 -0.27 15.80
CA TRP A 106 -15.40 -0.82 14.46
C TRP A 106 -16.06 0.18 13.51
N THR A 107 -16.97 1.04 14.00
CA THR A 107 -17.61 2.11 13.20
C THR A 107 -16.59 3.11 12.68
N ILE A 108 -15.69 3.59 13.55
CA ILE A 108 -14.60 4.51 13.20
C ILE A 108 -13.67 3.86 12.19
N VAL A 109 -13.37 2.56 12.34
CA VAL A 109 -12.52 1.82 11.40
C VAL A 109 -13.19 1.76 10.03
N ILE A 110 -14.47 1.37 9.93
CA ILE A 110 -15.21 1.31 8.67
C ILE A 110 -15.21 2.67 7.97
N ILE A 111 -15.56 3.73 8.69
CA ILE A 111 -15.59 5.10 8.16
C ILE A 111 -14.18 5.50 7.67
N SER A 112 -13.15 5.19 8.44
CA SER A 112 -11.76 5.48 8.07
C SER A 112 -11.31 4.71 6.82
N VAL A 113 -11.71 3.44 6.67
CA VAL A 113 -11.42 2.66 5.46
C VAL A 113 -12.08 3.30 4.24
N LEU A 114 -13.36 3.70 4.35
CA LEU A 114 -14.07 4.36 3.26
C LEU A 114 -13.46 5.73 2.91
N ILE A 115 -13.09 6.53 3.91
CA ILE A 115 -12.39 7.81 3.69
C ILE A 115 -11.05 7.56 3.00
N GLY A 116 -10.31 6.55 3.43
CA GLY A 116 -9.05 6.14 2.79
C GLY A 116 -9.26 5.78 1.32
N ALA A 117 -10.19 4.88 1.02
CA ALA A 117 -10.47 4.44 -0.35
C ALA A 117 -10.98 5.59 -1.24
N LEU A 118 -11.85 6.45 -0.69
CA LEU A 118 -12.30 7.65 -1.38
C LEU A 118 -11.13 8.60 -1.68
N SER A 119 -10.21 8.79 -0.73
CA SER A 119 -9.04 9.65 -0.93
C SER A 119 -8.14 9.15 -2.08
N HIS A 120 -8.03 7.83 -2.24
CA HIS A 120 -7.30 7.22 -3.35
C HIS A 120 -7.95 7.55 -4.69
N VAL A 121 -9.26 7.26 -4.84
CA VAL A 121 -10.02 7.56 -6.06
C VAL A 121 -10.02 9.05 -6.38
N LEU A 122 -10.11 9.91 -5.36
CA LEU A 122 -10.00 11.36 -5.51
C LEU A 122 -8.62 11.76 -6.06
N TRP A 123 -7.52 11.23 -5.51
CA TRP A 123 -6.19 11.52 -6.04
C TRP A 123 -6.06 11.07 -7.50
N ASP A 124 -6.48 9.84 -7.79
CA ASP A 124 -6.41 9.27 -9.13
C ASP A 124 -7.21 10.05 -10.17
N SER A 125 -8.32 10.68 -9.76
CA SER A 125 -9.13 11.50 -10.65
C SER A 125 -8.42 12.75 -11.19
N PHE A 126 -7.28 13.15 -10.60
CA PHE A 126 -6.39 14.21 -11.10
C PHE A 126 -5.21 13.71 -11.94
N THR A 127 -4.90 12.41 -11.90
CA THR A 127 -3.63 11.86 -12.40
C THR A 127 -3.80 10.75 -13.43
N HIS A 128 -5.04 10.38 -13.76
CA HIS A 128 -5.37 9.40 -14.79
C HIS A 128 -6.02 10.06 -16.01
N ASP A 129 -5.72 9.52 -17.20
CA ASP A 129 -6.18 10.07 -18.48
C ASP A 129 -7.72 10.11 -18.57
N ASP A 130 -8.41 9.17 -17.93
CA ASP A 130 -9.87 9.09 -17.80
C ASP A 130 -10.40 9.67 -16.47
N GLY A 131 -9.54 10.28 -15.65
CA GLY A 131 -9.88 10.92 -14.39
C GLY A 131 -10.93 12.02 -14.59
N TYR A 132 -11.87 12.14 -13.63
CA TYR A 132 -12.94 13.14 -13.69
C TYR A 132 -12.41 14.57 -13.86
N PHE A 133 -11.37 14.96 -13.10
CA PHE A 133 -10.81 16.32 -13.18
C PHE A 133 -9.95 16.52 -14.43
N VAL A 134 -9.23 15.49 -14.89
CA VAL A 134 -8.49 15.56 -16.17
C VAL A 134 -9.43 15.80 -17.34
N ARG A 135 -10.61 15.15 -17.36
CA ARG A 135 -11.65 15.39 -18.37
C ARG A 135 -12.29 16.78 -18.25
N ARG A 136 -12.32 17.38 -17.06
CA ARG A 136 -12.93 18.69 -16.81
C ARG A 136 -11.99 19.86 -17.13
N PHE A 137 -10.69 19.69 -16.92
CA PHE A 137 -9.63 20.67 -17.17
C PHE A 137 -8.76 20.18 -18.32
N SER A 138 -9.15 20.54 -19.55
CA SER A 138 -8.48 20.10 -20.79
C SER A 138 -6.99 20.42 -20.84
N GLU A 139 -6.54 21.43 -20.09
CA GLU A 139 -5.14 21.80 -19.95
C GLU A 139 -4.29 20.67 -19.36
N LEU A 140 -4.86 19.85 -18.47
CA LEU A 140 -4.16 18.70 -17.88
C LEU A 140 -3.88 17.60 -18.90
N ALA A 141 -4.75 17.45 -19.90
CA ALA A 141 -4.61 16.46 -20.98
C ALA A 141 -3.67 16.91 -22.11
N THR A 142 -3.15 18.15 -22.06
CA THR A 142 -2.19 18.62 -23.06
C THR A 142 -0.86 17.89 -22.94
N SER A 143 -0.14 17.77 -24.06
CA SER A 143 1.20 17.18 -24.08
C SER A 143 2.24 18.28 -24.21
N ILE A 144 3.34 18.11 -23.50
CA ILE A 144 4.52 18.96 -23.64
C ILE A 144 5.65 18.19 -24.30
N ASN A 145 6.44 18.90 -25.09
CA ASN A 145 7.62 18.32 -25.72
C ASN A 145 8.78 18.31 -24.72
N LEU A 146 9.17 17.12 -24.30
CA LEU A 146 10.32 16.86 -23.44
C LEU A 146 11.37 16.11 -24.27
N LEU A 147 12.48 16.78 -24.59
CA LEU A 147 13.63 16.19 -25.31
C LEU A 147 13.24 15.51 -26.64
N GLY A 148 12.26 16.07 -27.37
CA GLY A 148 11.76 15.53 -28.63
C GLY A 148 10.62 14.51 -28.49
N ILE A 149 10.21 14.18 -27.26
CA ILE A 149 9.12 13.24 -26.97
C ILE A 149 7.91 14.02 -26.45
N GLN A 150 6.75 13.78 -27.06
CA GLN A 150 5.48 14.33 -26.57
C GLN A 150 5.01 13.54 -25.36
N VAL A 151 4.98 14.17 -24.20
CA VAL A 151 4.56 13.56 -22.94
C VAL A 151 3.31 14.25 -22.41
N PRO A 152 2.21 13.53 -22.16
CA PRO A 152 1.02 14.10 -21.51
C PRO A 152 1.35 14.66 -20.13
N ILE A 153 0.87 15.87 -19.81
CA ILE A 153 1.06 16.50 -18.50
C ILE A 153 0.53 15.62 -17.37
N VAL A 154 -0.60 14.94 -17.59
CA VAL A 154 -1.17 13.96 -16.65
C VAL A 154 -0.13 12.94 -16.17
N LYS A 155 0.68 12.39 -17.07
CA LYS A 155 1.70 11.39 -16.71
C LYS A 155 2.82 12.00 -15.88
N ILE A 156 3.20 13.25 -16.16
CA ILE A 156 4.20 13.97 -15.37
C ILE A 156 3.65 14.22 -13.96
N LEU A 157 2.43 14.74 -13.86
CA LEU A 157 1.74 14.96 -12.59
C LEU A 157 1.58 13.67 -11.80
N GLN A 158 1.24 12.57 -12.45
CA GLN A 158 1.12 11.24 -11.84
C GLN A 158 2.44 10.80 -11.18
N HIS A 159 3.55 10.92 -11.89
CA HIS A 159 4.86 10.51 -11.36
C HIS A 159 5.41 11.47 -10.30
N VAL A 160 5.29 12.78 -10.52
CA VAL A 160 5.75 13.80 -9.55
C VAL A 160 4.93 13.74 -8.27
N SER A 161 3.59 13.64 -8.35
CA SER A 161 2.73 13.53 -7.17
C SER A 161 2.99 12.24 -6.40
N SER A 162 3.20 11.11 -7.09
CA SER A 162 3.61 9.85 -6.46
C SER A 162 4.95 10.01 -5.72
N PHE A 163 5.93 10.68 -6.32
CA PHE A 163 7.23 10.92 -5.69
C PHE A 163 7.11 11.80 -4.44
N ILE A 164 6.35 12.90 -4.51
CA ILE A 164 6.07 13.76 -3.36
C ILE A 164 5.37 12.97 -2.25
N GLY A 165 4.36 12.16 -2.58
CA GLY A 165 3.68 11.31 -1.60
C GLY A 165 4.63 10.34 -0.89
N ALA A 166 5.55 9.73 -1.63
CA ALA A 166 6.57 8.85 -1.05
C ALA A 166 7.51 9.61 -0.08
N ILE A 167 7.91 10.85 -0.42
CA ILE A 167 8.72 11.70 0.47
C ILE A 167 7.94 12.04 1.74
N VAL A 168 6.66 12.39 1.64
CA VAL A 168 5.82 12.72 2.79
C VAL A 168 5.71 11.52 3.74
N ILE A 169 5.51 10.31 3.20
CA ILE A 169 5.47 9.08 4.01
C ILE A 169 6.83 8.80 4.66
N ALA A 170 7.93 8.90 3.91
CA ALA A 170 9.28 8.70 4.44
C ALA A 170 9.59 9.70 5.55
N PHE A 171 9.19 10.97 5.39
CA PHE A 171 9.35 12.00 6.40
C PHE A 171 8.49 11.74 7.64
N ALA A 172 7.25 11.29 7.48
CA ALA A 172 6.39 10.91 8.58
C ALA A 172 6.99 9.77 9.41
N ILE A 173 7.53 8.73 8.74
CA ILE A 173 8.25 7.63 9.40
C ILE A 173 9.51 8.16 10.11
N TYR A 174 10.29 9.03 9.46
CA TYR A 174 11.48 9.64 10.06
C TYR A 174 11.17 10.52 11.28
N LYS A 175 9.97 11.10 11.39
CA LYS A 175 9.53 11.89 12.55
C LYS A 175 9.03 11.06 13.72
N LEU A 176 8.82 9.75 13.55
CA LEU A 176 8.43 8.87 14.65
C LEU A 176 9.49 8.84 15.76
N PRO A 177 9.10 8.77 17.04
CA PRO A 177 10.04 8.71 18.15
C PRO A 177 10.93 7.47 18.05
N VAL A 178 12.20 7.62 18.42
CA VAL A 178 13.19 6.53 18.41
C VAL A 178 13.23 5.87 19.78
N GLN A 179 12.98 4.56 19.83
CA GLN A 179 13.22 3.74 21.01
C GLN A 179 14.62 3.12 20.95
N LYS A 180 15.39 3.29 22.04
CA LYS A 180 16.79 2.87 22.15
C LYS A 180 16.98 1.52 22.85
N GLU A 181 15.93 0.70 22.96
CA GLU A 181 16.02 -0.60 23.63
C GLU A 181 16.90 -1.60 22.85
N ASN A 182 17.17 -2.77 23.43
CA ASN A 182 18.04 -3.83 22.88
C ASN A 182 17.47 -4.42 21.58
N LEU A 183 17.57 -3.68 20.48
CA LEU A 183 17.10 -4.10 19.16
C LEU A 183 18.10 -5.07 18.55
N THR A 184 17.62 -6.28 18.25
CA THR A 184 18.38 -7.25 17.46
C THR A 184 18.37 -6.88 15.98
N SER A 185 19.42 -7.29 15.27
CA SER A 185 19.52 -7.15 13.81
C SER A 185 18.46 -8.00 13.09
N ALA A 186 18.17 -7.61 11.85
CA ALA A 186 17.27 -8.37 10.98
C ALA A 186 17.80 -9.79 10.74
N ARG A 187 16.94 -10.79 10.79
CA ARG A 187 17.33 -12.17 10.46
C ARG A 187 17.49 -12.31 8.96
N LEU A 188 18.70 -12.63 8.50
CA LEU A 188 18.98 -12.84 7.06
C LEU A 188 18.05 -13.91 6.45
N MET A 189 17.79 -14.99 7.20
CA MET A 189 16.90 -16.08 6.77
C MET A 189 15.48 -15.59 6.44
N TYR A 190 14.94 -14.62 7.18
CA TYR A 190 13.61 -14.06 6.90
C TYR A 190 13.58 -13.44 5.50
N TRP A 191 14.59 -12.63 5.17
CA TRP A 191 14.69 -11.96 3.89
C TRP A 191 15.02 -12.92 2.74
N LEU A 192 15.81 -13.97 2.98
CA LEU A 192 16.08 -15.02 1.99
C LEU A 192 14.82 -15.82 1.64
N LEU A 193 14.02 -16.20 2.65
CA LEU A 193 12.74 -16.88 2.43
C LEU A 193 11.75 -15.99 1.68
N LEU A 194 11.68 -14.70 2.06
CA LEU A 194 10.82 -13.73 1.41
C LEU A 194 11.21 -13.57 -0.07
N LEU A 195 12.49 -13.32 -0.34
CA LEU A 195 13.01 -13.17 -1.69
C LEU A 195 12.83 -14.44 -2.51
N GLY A 196 13.13 -15.60 -1.93
CA GLY A 196 12.96 -16.89 -2.60
C GLY A 196 11.51 -17.15 -3.01
N LEU A 197 10.56 -16.94 -2.10
CA LEU A 197 9.14 -17.11 -2.39
C LEU A 197 8.62 -16.08 -3.41
N MET A 198 9.05 -14.83 -3.30
CA MET A 198 8.71 -13.79 -4.27
C MET A 198 9.20 -14.15 -5.67
N LEU A 199 10.47 -14.55 -5.82
CA LEU A 199 11.05 -14.96 -7.10
C LEU A 199 10.37 -16.21 -7.65
N PHE A 200 10.02 -17.17 -6.79
CA PHE A 200 9.28 -18.36 -7.18
C PHE A 200 7.91 -18.03 -7.78
N ILE A 201 7.11 -17.18 -7.12
CA ILE A 201 5.79 -16.76 -7.62
C ILE A 201 5.93 -16.01 -8.95
N VAL A 202 6.93 -15.12 -9.07
CA VAL A 202 7.20 -14.39 -10.32
C VAL A 202 7.60 -15.36 -11.44
N ALA A 203 8.45 -16.34 -11.16
CA ALA A 203 8.82 -17.37 -12.13
C ALA A 203 7.61 -18.18 -12.61
N LEU A 204 6.72 -18.59 -11.69
CA LEU A 204 5.46 -19.24 -12.04
C LEU A 204 4.58 -18.35 -12.94
N ARG A 205 4.55 -17.03 -12.71
CA ARG A 205 3.82 -16.08 -13.57
C ARG A 205 4.37 -16.07 -14.99
N PHE A 206 5.69 -16.04 -15.17
CA PHE A 206 6.33 -16.15 -16.48
C PHE A 206 6.02 -17.48 -17.17
N LEU A 207 6.10 -18.60 -16.44
CA LEU A 207 5.73 -19.91 -16.96
C LEU A 207 4.25 -20.02 -17.35
N SER A 208 3.36 -19.26 -16.67
CA SER A 208 1.94 -19.17 -16.99
C SER A 208 1.59 -18.21 -18.14
N GLY A 209 2.59 -17.66 -18.84
CA GLY A 209 2.40 -16.81 -20.03
C GLY A 209 2.52 -15.30 -19.82
N LEU A 210 3.04 -14.84 -18.67
CA LEU A 210 3.44 -13.44 -18.51
C LEU A 210 4.63 -13.14 -19.44
N GLN A 211 4.54 -12.07 -20.22
CA GLN A 211 5.59 -11.65 -21.15
C GLN A 211 6.36 -10.45 -20.59
N PHE A 212 7.69 -10.41 -20.80
CA PHE A 212 8.54 -9.32 -20.31
C PHE A 212 8.15 -7.94 -20.86
N GLN A 213 7.65 -7.89 -22.10
CA GLN A 213 7.19 -6.65 -22.74
C GLN A 213 5.99 -6.02 -22.03
N GLN A 214 5.24 -6.80 -21.25
CA GLN A 214 4.15 -6.31 -20.42
C GLN A 214 4.68 -5.76 -19.09
N PHE A 215 5.60 -4.79 -19.15
CA PHE A 215 6.35 -4.26 -18.00
C PHE A 215 5.47 -3.97 -16.79
N GLY A 216 4.31 -3.37 -17.02
CA GLY A 216 3.37 -3.08 -15.95
C GLY A 216 2.80 -4.32 -15.24
N ASN A 217 2.47 -5.37 -15.98
CA ASN A 217 2.02 -6.65 -15.40
C ASN A 217 3.16 -7.35 -14.66
N VAL A 218 4.41 -7.20 -15.13
CA VAL A 218 5.60 -7.70 -14.43
C VAL A 218 5.76 -7.00 -13.08
N ILE A 219 5.67 -5.67 -13.05
CA ILE A 219 5.77 -4.88 -11.81
C ILE A 219 4.66 -5.27 -10.83
N VAL A 220 3.40 -5.29 -11.28
CA VAL A 220 2.25 -5.66 -10.43
C VAL A 220 2.38 -7.11 -9.91
N SER A 221 2.84 -8.04 -10.74
CA SER A 221 3.08 -9.43 -10.33
C SER A 221 4.18 -9.52 -9.27
N ALA A 222 5.26 -8.75 -9.42
CA ALA A 222 6.35 -8.71 -8.44
C ALA A 222 5.88 -8.12 -7.10
N ILE A 223 5.12 -7.03 -7.12
CA ILE A 223 4.54 -6.43 -5.91
C ILE A 223 3.60 -7.43 -5.22
N ALA A 224 2.68 -8.04 -5.97
CA ALA A 224 1.75 -9.03 -5.44
C ALA A 224 2.47 -10.24 -4.84
N ALA A 225 3.51 -10.75 -5.51
CA ALA A 225 4.36 -11.82 -5.00
C ALA A 225 5.05 -11.44 -3.69
N GLY A 226 5.54 -10.21 -3.57
CA GLY A 226 6.11 -9.68 -2.33
C GLY A 226 5.07 -9.59 -1.21
N LEU A 227 3.87 -9.07 -1.49
CA LEU A 227 2.76 -9.00 -0.52
C LEU A 227 2.35 -10.40 -0.02
N ILE A 228 2.24 -11.37 -0.92
CA ILE A 228 1.97 -12.77 -0.56
C ILE A 228 3.10 -13.33 0.30
N ALA A 229 4.37 -13.07 -0.06
CA ALA A 229 5.51 -13.54 0.72
C ALA A 229 5.54 -12.94 2.14
N PHE A 230 5.18 -11.66 2.31
CA PHE A 230 5.04 -11.04 3.63
C PHE A 230 3.96 -11.69 4.50
N ILE A 231 2.95 -12.35 3.91
CA ILE A 231 1.92 -13.09 4.65
C ILE A 231 2.39 -14.51 4.98
N ILE A 232 3.02 -15.21 4.02
CA ILE A 232 3.37 -16.63 4.17
C ILE A 232 4.63 -16.84 5.03
N VAL A 233 5.68 -16.02 4.85
CA VAL A 233 6.97 -16.23 5.55
C VAL A 233 6.85 -16.18 7.07
N PRO A 234 6.11 -15.23 7.70
CA PRO A 234 5.88 -15.25 9.14
C PRO A 234 5.29 -16.57 9.64
N LEU A 235 4.27 -17.09 8.95
CA LEU A 235 3.58 -18.34 9.33
C LEU A 235 4.54 -19.54 9.29
N VAL A 236 5.42 -19.61 8.29
CA VAL A 236 6.42 -20.68 8.17
C VAL A 236 7.48 -20.60 9.27
N ILE A 237 7.91 -19.39 9.66
CA ILE A 237 8.95 -19.23 10.69
C ILE A 237 8.40 -19.51 12.09
N GLU A 238 7.17 -19.09 12.40
CA GLU A 238 6.53 -19.34 13.69
C GLU A 238 6.27 -20.83 13.93
N THR A 239 5.85 -21.58 12.92
CA THR A 239 5.66 -23.05 13.03
C THR A 239 6.93 -23.86 13.31
N LYS A 240 8.13 -23.26 13.16
CA LYS A 240 9.41 -23.92 13.45
C LYS A 240 9.96 -23.61 14.85
N SER A 241 9.34 -22.66 15.56
CA SER A 241 9.74 -22.26 16.91
C SER A 241 8.97 -22.97 18.04
N ASP A 242 7.95 -23.77 17.69
CA ASP A 242 7.20 -24.66 18.57
C ASP A 242 7.63 -26.13 18.36
#